data_AF-A0A2V8DSM6-F1
#
_entry.id   AF-A0A2V8DSM6-F1
#
_cell.length_a   1.000
_cell.length_b   1.000
_cell.length_c   1.000
_cell.angle_alpha   90.00
_cell.angle_beta   90.00
_cell.angle_gamma   90.00
#
_symmetry.space_group_name_H-M   'P 1'
#
loop_
_entity.id
_entity.type
_entity.pdbx_description
1 polymer ?
#
loop_
_entity_poly.entity_id
_entity_poly.type
_entity_poly.pdbx_seq_one_letter_code
_entity_poly.pdbx_strand_id
1 'polypeptide(L)'
;MDFHFNKSEGNDGVLDFHRFVLLFNHSFSSRIRFVGELELEHAFVEGLEKAGEVELEQAYLDFLLTRGFNVRAGMLLVPIGIINERHEPPVFNGVERPFVDSVIVPSTWFEAGAGVHGEVAHGLRYRAYVMAPLDATEFSADEGIRNGRQKGSQANVRNVGFTGRLEWVGTRNLTVGVSGWTDKSSFLLRRLNAGVRIGEADVRYKRGRLETRGQFAQVWIRDAGRLNDALARVTGVSPNIARSLRGFYGEAGYRVWADGPARDPTRNFACRRGFSRCSSSIAMLGFPASPTIPILTSL
;
A
#
# COMPACT_ATOMS: atom_id res chain seq x y z
N MET A 1 10.48 -12.34 -6.77
CA MET A 1 11.46 -11.75 -7.72
C MET A 1 10.72 -11.60 -9.02
N ASP A 2 10.74 -10.40 -9.57
CA ASP A 2 9.87 -10.05 -10.70
C ASP A 2 10.69 -9.41 -11.81
N PHE A 3 10.34 -9.71 -13.05
CA PHE A 3 10.93 -9.12 -14.26
C PHE A 3 9.83 -8.51 -15.12
N HIS A 4 10.05 -7.30 -15.60
CA HIS A 4 9.13 -6.60 -16.48
C HIS A 4 9.71 -6.42 -17.87
N PHE A 5 8.84 -6.49 -18.88
CA PHE A 5 9.15 -6.06 -20.25
C PHE A 5 8.27 -4.86 -20.60
N ASN A 6 8.89 -3.68 -20.69
CA ASN A 6 8.20 -2.42 -20.92
C ASN A 6 8.44 -1.95 -22.36
N LYS A 7 7.37 -1.77 -23.13
CA LYS A 7 7.43 -1.26 -24.50
C LYS A 7 6.35 -0.20 -24.72
N SER A 8 6.72 1.07 -24.57
CA SER A 8 5.85 2.18 -24.93
C SER A 8 5.93 2.46 -26.44
N GLU A 9 4.86 3.03 -27.01
CA GLU A 9 4.81 3.40 -28.42
C GLU A 9 5.94 4.41 -28.75
N GLY A 10 6.73 4.12 -29.78
CA GLY A 10 7.86 4.95 -30.21
C GLY A 10 9.19 4.74 -29.46
N ASN A 11 9.25 3.86 -28.45
CA ASN A 11 10.49 3.54 -27.73
C ASN A 11 10.88 2.06 -27.89
N ASP A 12 12.16 1.78 -27.65
CA ASP A 12 12.69 0.42 -27.58
C ASP A 12 12.12 -0.33 -26.37
N GLY A 13 12.01 -1.65 -26.51
CA GLY A 13 11.57 -2.52 -25.41
C GLY A 13 12.67 -2.64 -24.36
N VAL A 14 12.33 -2.43 -23.10
CA VAL A 14 13.25 -2.51 -21.96
C VAL A 14 12.92 -3.72 -21.10
N LEU A 15 13.93 -4.53 -20.79
CA LEU A 15 13.85 -5.57 -19.77
C LEU A 15 14.35 -4.98 -18.44
N ASP A 16 13.54 -5.14 -17.40
CA ASP A 16 13.79 -4.58 -16.07
C ASP A 16 13.74 -5.71 -15.03
N PHE A 17 14.83 -5.92 -14.30
CA PHE A 17 14.82 -6.73 -13.07
C PHE A 17 14.14 -5.88 -12.02
N HIS A 18 12.82 -5.98 -11.95
CA HIS A 18 12.03 -4.95 -11.31
C HIS A 18 12.18 -4.98 -9.80
N ARG A 19 12.10 -6.17 -9.18
CA ARG A 19 12.25 -6.32 -7.72
C ARG A 19 12.83 -7.65 -7.27
N PHE A 20 13.52 -7.62 -6.14
CA PHE A 20 13.87 -8.77 -5.32
C PHE A 20 13.51 -8.51 -3.86
N VAL A 21 12.66 -9.37 -3.28
CA VAL A 21 12.22 -9.27 -1.89
C VAL A 21 12.84 -10.42 -1.09
N LEU A 22 13.50 -10.08 0.02
CA LEU A 22 14.04 -11.02 0.98
C LEU A 22 13.23 -10.93 2.28
N LEU A 23 12.53 -12.03 2.58
CA LEU A 23 11.81 -12.20 3.84
C LEU A 23 12.69 -12.94 4.84
N PHE A 24 12.94 -12.33 5.99
CA PHE A 24 13.67 -12.94 7.10
C PHE A 24 12.79 -13.02 8.34
N ASN A 25 12.48 -14.25 8.76
CA ASN A 25 11.65 -14.52 9.92
C ASN A 25 12.42 -15.35 10.94
N HIS A 26 12.39 -14.95 12.21
CA HIS A 26 13.04 -15.70 13.28
C HIS A 26 12.15 -15.76 14.53
N SER A 27 11.98 -16.95 15.09
CA SER A 27 11.28 -17.13 16.38
C SER A 27 12.31 -17.38 17.48
N PHE A 28 12.57 -16.37 18.30
CA PHE A 28 13.45 -16.51 19.46
C PHE A 28 12.83 -17.41 20.54
N SER A 29 11.50 -17.44 20.61
CA SER A 29 10.74 -18.33 21.49
C SER A 29 9.30 -18.49 20.99
N SER A 30 8.46 -19.22 21.73
CA SER A 30 7.01 -19.26 21.48
C SER A 30 6.32 -17.90 21.67
N ARG A 31 6.99 -16.93 22.31
CA ARG A 31 6.44 -15.60 22.65
C ARG A 31 7.11 -14.43 21.94
N ILE A 32 8.23 -14.63 21.26
CA ILE A 32 8.98 -13.54 20.63
C ILE A 32 9.34 -13.93 19.20
N ARG A 33 8.89 -13.12 18.24
CA ARG A 33 9.13 -13.32 16.82
C ARG A 33 9.67 -12.06 16.18
N PHE A 34 10.61 -12.20 15.27
CA PHE A 34 11.09 -11.15 14.38
C PHE A 34 10.59 -11.41 12.96
N VAL A 35 10.16 -10.34 12.30
CA VAL A 35 9.78 -10.31 10.89
C VAL A 35 10.54 -9.17 10.23
N GLY A 36 11.23 -9.48 9.14
CA GLY A 36 11.95 -8.54 8.31
C GLY A 36 11.63 -8.75 6.84
N GLU A 37 11.51 -7.65 6.10
CA GLU A 37 11.28 -7.60 4.67
C GLU A 37 12.21 -6.54 4.09
N LEU A 38 13.11 -6.98 3.22
CA LEU A 38 14.06 -6.14 2.50
C LEU A 38 13.73 -6.23 1.02
N GLU A 39 13.48 -5.10 0.38
CA GLU A 39 13.22 -4.99 -1.05
C GLU A 39 14.41 -4.32 -1.74
N LEU A 40 14.79 -4.85 -2.90
CA LEU A 40 15.73 -4.26 -3.84
C LEU A 40 15.02 -4.09 -5.18
N GLU A 41 14.87 -2.84 -5.62
CA GLU A 41 14.28 -2.51 -6.92
C GLU A 41 15.33 -2.25 -8.00
N HIS A 42 15.00 -2.53 -9.27
CA HIS A 42 15.81 -2.26 -10.47
C HIS A 42 17.24 -2.86 -10.47
N ALA A 43 17.52 -3.83 -9.59
CA ALA A 43 18.78 -4.57 -9.45
C ALA A 43 20.06 -3.73 -9.24
N PHE A 44 19.92 -2.42 -9.01
CA PHE A 44 21.04 -1.50 -8.84
C PHE A 44 20.67 -0.46 -7.80
N VAL A 45 21.65 0.10 -7.08
CA VAL A 45 21.43 1.22 -6.16
C VAL A 45 22.38 2.32 -6.55
N GLU A 46 21.84 3.44 -7.00
CA GLU A 46 22.63 4.62 -7.36
C GLU A 46 22.59 5.66 -6.24
N GLY A 47 23.76 6.20 -5.86
CA GLY A 47 23.81 7.35 -4.96
C GLY A 47 23.42 8.62 -5.72
N LEU A 48 22.43 9.37 -5.20
CA LEU A 48 21.87 10.64 -5.74
C LEU A 48 20.77 10.52 -6.82
N GLU A 49 20.13 9.34 -6.92
CA GLU A 49 18.99 8.94 -7.79
C GLU A 49 19.28 8.86 -9.32
N LYS A 50 18.94 7.74 -9.98
CA LYS A 50 17.68 7.63 -10.77
C LYS A 50 17.15 6.22 -11.02
N ALA A 51 17.81 5.16 -10.56
CA ALA A 51 17.29 3.79 -10.73
C ALA A 51 17.72 2.87 -9.58
N GLY A 52 16.70 2.32 -8.93
CA GLY A 52 16.77 1.25 -7.95
C GLY A 52 17.06 1.68 -6.52
N GLU A 53 16.27 1.10 -5.61
CA GLU A 53 16.20 1.44 -4.19
C GLU A 53 16.41 0.17 -3.37
N VAL A 54 17.06 0.29 -2.21
CA VAL A 54 17.04 -0.74 -1.18
C VAL A 54 16.18 -0.23 -0.04
N GLU A 55 15.04 -0.88 0.17
CA GLU A 55 14.06 -0.50 1.18
C GLU A 55 13.94 -1.59 2.25
N LEU A 56 14.03 -1.19 3.52
CA LEU A 56 13.65 -2.04 4.64
C LEU A 56 12.19 -1.75 5.00
N GLU A 57 11.26 -2.34 4.25
CA GLU A 57 9.83 -2.06 4.39
C GLU A 57 9.28 -2.55 5.74
N GLN A 58 9.77 -3.70 6.23
CA GLN A 58 9.41 -4.25 7.53
C GLN A 58 10.63 -4.71 8.32
N ALA A 59 10.62 -4.44 9.61
CA ALA A 59 11.61 -4.94 10.56
C ALA A 59 11.07 -4.75 11.98
N TYR A 60 10.36 -5.75 12.50
CA TYR A 60 9.67 -5.63 13.78
C TYR A 60 9.74 -6.88 14.64
N LEU A 61 9.55 -6.65 15.94
CA LEU A 61 9.36 -7.70 16.93
C LEU A 61 7.90 -7.79 17.34
N ASP A 62 7.39 -9.02 17.38
CA ASP A 62 6.12 -9.39 17.99
C ASP A 62 6.36 -10.06 19.34
N PHE A 63 5.72 -9.52 20.39
CA PHE A 63 5.61 -10.13 21.70
C PHE A 63 4.21 -10.74 21.84
N LEU A 64 4.16 -12.06 21.72
CA LEU A 64 2.93 -12.84 21.75
C LEU A 64 2.55 -13.17 23.19
N LEU A 65 1.53 -12.49 23.70
CA LEU A 65 1.07 -12.61 25.09
C LEU A 65 -0.17 -13.50 25.17
N THR A 66 -1.20 -13.16 24.39
CA THR A 66 -2.46 -13.90 24.31
C THR A 66 -3.07 -13.80 22.92
N ARG A 67 -4.07 -14.61 22.60
CA ARG A 67 -4.81 -14.48 21.34
C ARG A 67 -5.42 -13.09 21.16
N GLY A 68 -5.93 -12.50 22.23
CA GLY A 68 -6.64 -11.21 22.20
C GLY A 68 -5.75 -9.99 22.38
N PHE A 69 -4.48 -10.15 22.74
CA PHE A 69 -3.60 -9.02 23.03
C PHE A 69 -2.13 -9.42 22.84
N ASN A 70 -1.44 -8.73 21.93
CA ASN A 70 -0.03 -8.87 21.61
C ASN A 70 0.56 -7.48 21.39
N VAL A 71 1.87 -7.33 21.55
CA VAL A 71 2.59 -6.07 21.33
C VAL A 71 3.50 -6.22 20.13
N ARG A 72 3.53 -5.20 19.26
CA ARG A 72 4.40 -5.13 18.08
C ARG A 72 5.17 -3.82 18.06
N ALA A 73 6.46 -3.85 17.74
CA ALA A 73 7.29 -2.65 17.64
C ALA A 73 8.41 -2.81 16.61
N GLY A 74 8.70 -1.74 15.85
CA GLY A 74 9.73 -1.70 14.81
C GLY A 74 9.31 -0.87 13.60
N MET A 75 9.77 -1.25 12.41
CA MET A 75 9.26 -0.75 11.15
C MET A 75 8.00 -1.54 10.77
N LEU A 76 6.84 -0.87 10.77
CA LEU A 76 5.54 -1.51 10.58
C LEU A 76 4.84 -0.93 9.35
N LEU A 77 4.13 -1.78 8.61
CA LEU A 77 3.13 -1.31 7.64
C LEU A 77 1.94 -0.68 8.38
N VAL A 78 1.46 0.44 7.85
CA VAL A 78 0.26 1.12 8.34
C VAL A 78 -0.97 0.26 7.98
N PRO A 79 -1.81 -0.16 8.94
CA PRO A 79 -2.90 -1.10 8.68
C PRO A 79 -4.12 -0.41 8.05
N ILE A 80 -3.99 0.18 6.86
CA ILE A 80 -5.10 0.88 6.17
C ILE A 80 -5.34 0.30 4.78
N GLY A 81 -6.61 0.09 4.44
CA GLY A 81 -7.01 -0.45 3.15
C GLY A 81 -6.78 -1.95 2.99
N ILE A 82 -7.09 -2.46 1.80
CA ILE A 82 -6.88 -3.87 1.43
C ILE A 82 -5.41 -4.13 1.13
N ILE A 83 -4.76 -3.18 0.44
CA ILE A 83 -3.48 -3.41 -0.23
C ILE A 83 -2.29 -3.13 0.67
N ASN A 84 -2.35 -2.18 1.61
CA ASN A 84 -1.12 -1.75 2.28
C ASN A 84 -0.41 -2.82 3.11
N GLU A 85 -1.15 -3.70 3.79
CA GLU A 85 -0.54 -4.84 4.54
C GLU A 85 -0.27 -6.06 3.65
N ARG A 86 -0.68 -6.01 2.37
CA ARG A 86 -0.65 -7.11 1.39
C ARG A 86 -0.45 -6.53 0.00
N HIS A 87 0.70 -5.88 -0.21
CA HIS A 87 0.96 -5.06 -1.40
C HIS A 87 1.71 -5.80 -2.52
N GLU A 88 2.10 -7.05 -2.27
CA GLU A 88 2.71 -7.94 -3.25
C GLU A 88 1.67 -8.58 -4.20
N PRO A 89 1.98 -8.77 -5.49
CA PRO A 89 1.17 -9.59 -6.39
C PRO A 89 1.03 -11.03 -5.88
N PRO A 90 -0.10 -11.74 -6.13
CA PRO A 90 -1.24 -11.35 -6.97
C PRO A 90 -2.41 -10.76 -6.15
N VAL A 91 -2.15 -10.00 -5.08
CA VAL A 91 -3.23 -9.50 -4.19
C VAL A 91 -4.23 -8.61 -4.93
N PHE A 92 -3.86 -8.07 -6.10
CA PHE A 92 -4.76 -7.38 -7.01
C PHE A 92 -4.73 -7.99 -8.41
N ASN A 93 -5.87 -7.95 -9.09
CA ASN A 93 -5.99 -8.58 -10.40
C ASN A 93 -5.60 -7.68 -11.58
N GLY A 94 -5.32 -6.40 -11.33
CA GLY A 94 -4.80 -5.49 -12.34
C GLY A 94 -3.29 -5.66 -12.55
N VAL A 95 -2.76 -5.09 -13.64
CA VAL A 95 -1.31 -4.94 -13.82
C VAL A 95 -0.76 -3.96 -12.79
N GLU A 96 -1.55 -2.95 -12.44
CA GLU A 96 -1.23 -1.91 -11.47
C GLU A 96 -2.16 -1.96 -10.26
N ARG A 97 -1.69 -1.39 -9.14
CA ARG A 97 -2.49 -1.22 -7.93
C ARG A 97 -3.71 -0.34 -8.21
N PRO A 98 -4.86 -0.55 -7.54
CA PRO A 98 -6.02 0.32 -7.69
C PRO A 98 -5.67 1.77 -7.35
N PHE A 99 -6.26 2.72 -8.09
CA PHE A 99 -5.99 4.16 -7.91
C PHE A 99 -6.20 4.66 -6.47
N VAL A 100 -7.16 4.06 -5.74
CA VAL A 100 -7.40 4.40 -4.33
C VAL A 100 -6.16 4.10 -3.50
N ASP A 101 -5.48 2.98 -3.76
CA ASP A 101 -4.29 2.51 -3.04
C ASP A 101 -2.97 3.09 -3.59
N SER A 102 -3.01 3.90 -4.64
CA SER A 102 -1.85 4.66 -5.12
C SER A 102 -1.90 6.13 -4.70
N VAL A 103 -3.06 6.78 -4.79
CA VAL A 103 -3.19 8.24 -4.64
C VAL A 103 -3.97 8.68 -3.39
N ILE A 104 -4.94 7.89 -2.91
CA ILE A 104 -5.80 8.29 -1.78
C ILE A 104 -5.25 7.77 -0.46
N VAL A 105 -5.07 6.45 -0.36
CA VAL A 105 -4.37 5.78 0.73
C VAL A 105 -3.11 5.18 0.12
N PRO A 106 -1.93 5.75 0.35
CA PRO A 106 -0.72 5.21 -0.27
C PRO A 106 -0.47 3.78 0.24
N SER A 107 -0.32 2.85 -0.69
CA SER A 107 0.29 1.54 -0.46
C SER A 107 1.81 1.65 -0.29
N THR A 108 2.45 0.56 0.16
CA THR A 108 3.85 0.53 0.62
C THR A 108 4.14 1.62 1.66
N TRP A 109 3.14 1.88 2.51
CA TRP A 109 3.24 2.83 3.60
C TRP A 109 3.66 2.09 4.88
N PHE A 110 4.94 2.22 5.20
CA PHE A 110 5.54 1.77 6.44
C PHE A 110 6.16 2.94 7.20
N GLU A 111 6.15 2.84 8.53
CA GLU A 111 6.84 3.78 9.42
C GLU A 111 7.35 3.09 10.68
N ALA A 112 8.31 3.74 11.33
CA ALA A 112 8.72 3.36 12.68
C ALA A 112 7.55 3.57 13.65
N GLY A 113 7.26 2.56 14.47
CA GLY A 113 6.14 2.62 15.40
C GLY A 113 6.05 1.43 16.35
N ALA A 114 5.04 1.48 17.20
CA ALA A 114 4.68 0.42 18.11
C ALA A 114 3.19 0.41 18.42
N GLY A 115 2.67 -0.73 18.82
CA GLY A 115 1.34 -0.81 19.40
C GLY A 115 0.89 -2.23 19.61
N VAL A 116 -0.41 -2.47 19.46
CA VAL A 116 -1.05 -3.70 19.89
C VAL A 116 -1.92 -4.30 18.79
N HIS A 117 -2.02 -5.63 18.81
CA HIS A 117 -2.88 -6.37 17.92
C HIS A 117 -3.39 -7.66 18.56
N GLY A 118 -4.47 -8.20 18.02
CA GLY A 118 -5.04 -9.45 18.49
C GLY A 118 -6.38 -9.78 17.89
N GLU A 119 -6.98 -10.86 18.37
CA GLU A 119 -8.31 -11.31 18.03
C GLU A 119 -9.19 -11.31 19.30
N VAL A 120 -10.06 -10.31 19.41
CA VAL A 120 -10.86 -10.04 20.63
C VAL A 120 -12.11 -10.93 20.72
N ALA A 121 -12.59 -11.42 19.59
CA ALA A 121 -13.67 -12.39 19.48
C ALA A 121 -13.43 -13.26 18.25
N HIS A 122 -14.10 -14.41 18.16
CA HIS A 122 -13.91 -15.32 17.02
C HIS A 122 -14.14 -14.60 15.69
N GLY A 123 -13.06 -14.45 14.92
CA GLY A 123 -13.05 -13.75 13.65
C GLY A 123 -12.98 -12.22 13.72
N LEU A 124 -12.99 -11.58 14.88
CA LEU A 124 -12.82 -10.13 15.02
C LEU A 124 -11.37 -9.81 15.42
N ARG A 125 -10.61 -9.30 14.46
CA ARG A 125 -9.20 -8.92 14.62
C ARG A 125 -9.06 -7.41 14.72
N TYR A 126 -8.07 -6.96 15.47
CA TYR A 126 -7.71 -5.55 15.53
C TYR A 126 -6.21 -5.33 15.46
N ARG A 127 -5.83 -4.14 14.98
CA ARG A 127 -4.50 -3.57 15.04
C ARG A 127 -4.64 -2.11 15.44
N ALA A 128 -3.80 -1.63 16.35
CA ALA A 128 -3.78 -0.23 16.78
C ALA A 128 -2.33 0.19 17.10
N TYR A 129 -1.80 1.17 16.36
CA TYR A 129 -0.41 1.57 16.46
C TYR A 129 -0.26 3.09 16.66
N VAL A 130 0.85 3.44 17.31
CA VAL A 130 1.43 4.78 17.34
C VAL A 130 2.68 4.74 16.46
N MET A 131 2.78 5.65 15.50
CA MET A 131 3.79 5.61 14.44
C MET A 131 4.32 7.02 14.16
N ALA A 132 5.42 7.12 13.40
CA ALA A 132 5.86 8.41 12.87
C ALA A 132 4.75 9.06 12.02
N PRO A 133 4.55 10.39 12.09
CA PRO A 133 3.50 11.09 11.35
C PRO A 133 3.83 11.19 9.86
N LEU A 134 2.90 11.66 9.02
CA LEU A 134 3.22 12.13 7.67
C LEU A 134 3.94 13.49 7.71
N ASP A 135 4.73 13.80 6.70
CA ASP A 135 5.26 15.14 6.45
C ASP A 135 4.36 15.93 5.49
N ALA A 136 3.79 17.03 5.98
CA ALA A 136 2.94 17.90 5.19
C ALA A 136 3.68 18.72 4.13
N THR A 137 5.01 18.87 4.21
CA THR A 137 5.76 19.66 3.22
C THR A 137 5.87 18.98 1.88
N GLU A 138 5.75 17.65 1.86
CA GLU A 138 5.84 16.80 0.68
C GLU A 138 4.47 16.52 0.05
N PHE A 139 3.39 17.14 0.55
CA PHE A 139 2.06 16.98 -0.05
C PHE A 139 1.93 17.79 -1.34
N SER A 140 1.23 17.22 -2.31
CA SER A 140 1.04 17.86 -3.62
C SER A 140 -0.30 17.48 -4.27
N ALA A 141 -0.65 18.17 -5.35
CA ALA A 141 -1.88 17.91 -6.10
C ALA A 141 -1.85 16.58 -6.89
N ASP A 142 -0.67 16.18 -7.34
CA ASP A 142 -0.40 14.98 -8.15
C ASP A 142 -0.27 13.73 -7.28
N GLU A 143 0.51 13.79 -6.21
CA GLU A 143 0.81 12.63 -5.34
C GLU A 143 -0.02 12.59 -4.05
N GLY A 144 -0.83 13.63 -3.80
CA GLY A 144 -1.68 13.71 -2.62
C GLY A 144 -0.85 13.71 -1.33
N ILE A 145 -0.99 12.64 -0.54
CA ILE A 145 -0.24 12.45 0.72
C ILE A 145 0.90 11.42 0.59
N ARG A 146 1.10 10.82 -0.59
CA ARG A 146 2.01 9.69 -0.80
C ARG A 146 3.47 10.03 -0.48
N ASN A 147 3.92 11.21 -0.88
CA ASN A 147 5.30 11.66 -0.66
C ASN A 147 5.56 12.12 0.78
N GLY A 148 4.52 12.31 1.59
CA GLY A 148 4.68 12.61 3.02
C GLY A 148 5.06 11.40 3.87
N ARG A 149 5.21 10.20 3.30
CA ARG A 149 5.74 9.04 4.01
C ARG A 149 7.23 9.26 4.30
N GLN A 150 7.64 9.08 5.54
CA GLN A 150 9.01 9.27 6.00
C GLN A 150 9.87 8.00 5.89
N LYS A 151 9.25 6.84 5.57
CA LYS A 151 9.91 5.53 5.37
C LYS A 151 10.86 5.16 6.54
N GLY A 152 10.58 5.65 7.76
CA GLY A 152 11.40 5.44 8.94
C GLY A 152 12.82 6.06 8.97
N SER A 153 13.33 6.64 7.88
CA SER A 153 14.67 7.26 7.82
C SER A 153 14.68 8.71 8.32
N GLN A 154 13.52 9.37 8.34
CA GLN A 154 13.36 10.76 8.78
C GLN A 154 12.44 10.93 10.01
N ALA A 155 12.01 9.82 10.63
CA ALA A 155 10.95 9.74 11.64
C ALA A 155 11.04 10.82 12.74
N ASN A 156 10.39 11.95 12.51
CA ASN A 156 10.35 13.05 13.48
C ASN A 156 9.26 12.81 14.52
N VAL A 157 9.64 12.23 15.66
CA VAL A 157 8.72 11.88 16.76
C VAL A 157 8.21 13.08 17.58
N ARG A 158 8.47 14.34 17.15
CA ARG A 158 7.88 15.52 17.82
C ARG A 158 6.36 15.49 17.80
N ASN A 159 5.79 14.90 16.74
CA ASN A 159 4.39 14.51 16.69
C ASN A 159 4.32 12.99 16.47
N VAL A 160 3.15 12.41 16.71
CA VAL A 160 2.89 10.99 16.43
C VAL A 160 1.63 10.86 15.59
N GLY A 161 1.61 9.85 14.73
CA GLY A 161 0.42 9.34 14.06
C GLY A 161 -0.20 8.20 14.85
N PHE A 162 -1.53 8.15 14.84
CA PHE A 162 -2.30 7.04 15.37
C PHE A 162 -3.01 6.35 14.23
N THR A 163 -2.96 5.03 14.21
CA THR A 163 -3.64 4.21 13.22
C THR A 163 -4.34 3.04 13.88
N GLY A 164 -5.43 2.59 13.26
CA GLY A 164 -6.14 1.42 13.71
C GLY A 164 -6.94 0.76 12.61
N ARG A 165 -7.14 -0.55 12.77
CA ARG A 165 -7.95 -1.37 11.89
C ARG A 165 -8.74 -2.39 12.69
N LEU A 166 -10.01 -2.56 12.33
CA LEU A 166 -10.85 -3.67 12.74
C LEU A 166 -11.14 -4.51 11.50
N GLU A 167 -11.00 -5.82 11.61
CA GLU A 167 -11.22 -6.76 10.51
C GLU A 167 -12.07 -7.95 11.00
N TRP A 168 -13.23 -8.14 10.36
CA TRP A 168 -14.10 -9.29 10.58
C TRP A 168 -13.85 -10.37 9.52
N VAL A 169 -13.43 -11.55 9.98
CA VAL A 169 -13.21 -12.78 9.19
C VAL A 169 -13.99 -13.98 9.75
N GLY A 170 -14.96 -13.74 10.64
CA GLY A 170 -15.73 -14.80 11.29
C GLY A 170 -16.72 -15.52 10.36
N THR A 171 -17.01 -14.93 9.21
CA THR A 171 -17.88 -15.52 8.19
C THR A 171 -17.04 -16.12 7.07
N ARG A 172 -17.24 -17.39 6.76
CA ARG A 172 -16.49 -18.09 5.71
C ARG A 172 -16.54 -17.31 4.39
N ASN A 173 -15.37 -17.05 3.84
CA ASN A 173 -15.15 -16.32 2.58
C ASN A 173 -15.60 -14.85 2.55
N LEU A 174 -15.98 -14.26 3.68
CA LEU A 174 -16.28 -12.83 3.79
C LEU A 174 -15.23 -12.19 4.70
N THR A 175 -14.67 -11.10 4.24
CA THR A 175 -13.85 -10.21 5.07
C THR A 175 -14.40 -8.80 4.97
N VAL A 176 -14.59 -8.15 6.12
CA VAL A 176 -15.02 -6.76 6.20
C VAL A 176 -14.00 -6.02 7.06
N GLY A 177 -13.51 -4.88 6.58
CA GLY A 177 -12.53 -4.07 7.27
C GLY A 177 -12.97 -2.63 7.39
N VAL A 178 -12.57 -2.00 8.50
CA VAL A 178 -12.58 -0.55 8.65
C VAL A 178 -11.25 -0.13 9.25
N SER A 179 -10.68 0.96 8.75
CA SER A 179 -9.41 1.47 9.24
C SER A 179 -9.33 2.99 9.20
N GLY A 180 -8.35 3.55 9.89
CA GLY A 180 -8.15 4.98 9.91
C GLY A 180 -6.79 5.43 10.41
N TRP A 181 -6.45 6.67 10.06
CA TRP A 181 -5.24 7.38 10.45
C TRP A 181 -5.62 8.73 11.04
N THR A 182 -4.85 9.19 12.02
CA THR A 182 -4.84 10.61 12.38
C THR A 182 -3.47 11.02 12.88
N ASP A 183 -3.01 12.20 12.47
CA ASP A 183 -1.74 12.74 12.92
C ASP A 183 -1.73 14.28 12.95
N LYS A 184 -0.57 14.82 13.30
CA LYS A 184 -0.21 16.21 13.06
C LYS A 184 1.04 16.25 12.16
N SER A 185 0.82 16.50 10.89
CA SER A 185 1.85 16.43 9.85
C SER A 185 2.71 17.70 9.70
N SER A 186 2.37 18.80 10.38
CA SER A 186 3.09 20.08 10.27
C SER A 186 4.30 20.24 11.23
N PHE A 187 5.08 19.18 11.49
CA PHE A 187 6.17 19.23 12.47
C PHE A 187 7.36 20.12 12.02
N LEU A 188 7.58 20.27 10.71
CA LEU A 188 8.55 21.23 10.16
C LEU A 188 8.01 22.67 10.08
N LEU A 189 6.69 22.83 10.02
CA LEU A 189 6.01 24.14 9.90
C LEU A 189 5.39 24.56 11.24
N ARG A 190 6.25 25.03 12.17
CA ARG A 190 5.89 25.33 13.59
C ARG A 190 4.71 26.27 13.80
N ARG A 191 4.36 27.12 12.82
CA ARG A 191 3.24 28.09 12.89
C ARG A 191 1.93 27.58 12.28
N LEU A 192 1.93 26.35 11.78
CA LEU A 192 0.76 25.69 11.21
C LEU A 192 0.31 24.52 12.09
N ASN A 193 -0.97 24.20 11.97
CA ASN A 193 -1.58 23.05 12.61
C ASN A 193 -2.15 22.09 11.56
N ALA A 194 -1.41 21.87 10.46
CA ALA A 194 -1.82 20.93 9.44
C ALA A 194 -1.71 19.49 9.97
N GLY A 195 -2.65 18.65 9.55
CA GLY A 195 -2.71 17.25 9.95
C GLY A 195 -3.68 16.49 9.07
N VAL A 196 -3.47 15.19 9.00
CA VAL A 196 -4.22 14.29 8.13
C VAL A 196 -5.15 13.45 8.98
N ARG A 197 -6.37 13.25 8.49
CA ARG A 197 -7.28 12.22 8.95
C ARG A 197 -7.67 11.34 7.78
N ILE A 198 -7.68 10.03 7.98
CA ILE A 198 -8.09 9.05 6.98
C ILE A 198 -9.14 8.16 7.60
N GLY A 199 -10.22 7.91 6.85
CA GLY A 199 -11.18 6.85 7.12
C GLY A 199 -11.29 5.95 5.91
N GLU A 200 -11.31 4.65 6.13
CA GLU A 200 -11.35 3.62 5.09
C GLU A 200 -12.28 2.48 5.51
N ALA A 201 -13.00 1.93 4.52
CA ALA A 201 -13.83 0.74 4.67
C ALA A 201 -13.72 -0.16 3.45
N ASP A 202 -13.55 -1.46 3.70
CA ASP A 202 -13.40 -2.48 2.67
C ASP A 202 -14.26 -3.72 2.90
N VAL A 203 -14.59 -4.39 1.80
CA VAL A 203 -15.23 -5.70 1.79
C VAL A 203 -14.56 -6.58 0.75
N ARG A 204 -14.33 -7.84 1.12
CA ARG A 204 -13.82 -8.90 0.24
C ARG A 204 -14.70 -10.12 0.38
N TYR A 205 -15.15 -10.67 -0.73
CA TYR A 205 -16.05 -11.82 -0.75
C TYR A 205 -15.61 -12.83 -1.80
N LYS A 206 -15.64 -14.11 -1.43
CA LYS A 206 -15.31 -15.20 -2.35
C LYS A 206 -16.39 -16.27 -2.33
N ARG A 207 -16.87 -16.68 -3.51
CA ARG A 207 -17.84 -17.75 -3.65
C ARG A 207 -17.49 -18.63 -4.84
N GLY A 208 -16.91 -19.80 -4.54
CA GLY A 208 -16.45 -20.73 -5.57
C GLY A 208 -15.41 -20.06 -6.46
N ARG A 209 -15.76 -19.87 -7.74
CA ARG A 209 -14.91 -19.25 -8.76
C ARG A 209 -15.00 -17.72 -8.80
N LEU A 210 -15.97 -17.12 -8.12
CA LEU A 210 -16.16 -15.67 -8.07
C LEU A 210 -15.38 -15.08 -6.89
N GLU A 211 -14.62 -14.03 -7.15
CA GLU A 211 -13.97 -13.20 -6.15
C GLU A 211 -14.38 -11.75 -6.37
N THR A 212 -14.84 -11.07 -5.33
CA THR A 212 -15.21 -9.66 -5.39
C THR A 212 -14.61 -8.90 -4.23
N ARG A 213 -14.34 -7.62 -4.47
CA ARG A 213 -13.86 -6.71 -3.45
C ARG A 213 -14.27 -5.29 -3.75
N GLY A 214 -14.33 -4.48 -2.71
CA GLY A 214 -14.53 -3.05 -2.82
C GLY A 214 -13.91 -2.32 -1.65
N GLN A 215 -13.47 -1.10 -1.89
CA GLN A 215 -12.84 -0.24 -0.91
C GLN A 215 -13.29 1.19 -1.14
N PHE A 216 -13.55 1.90 -0.05
CA PHE A 216 -13.78 3.34 -0.02
C PHE A 216 -12.80 3.97 0.95
N ALA A 217 -12.20 5.09 0.56
CA ALA A 217 -11.34 5.86 1.43
C ALA A 217 -11.61 7.36 1.31
N GLN A 218 -11.47 8.06 2.42
CA GLN A 218 -11.56 9.51 2.50
C GLN A 218 -10.45 10.08 3.37
N VAL A 219 -9.79 11.10 2.84
CA VAL A 219 -8.73 11.87 3.47
C VAL A 219 -9.22 13.29 3.71
N TRP A 220 -8.92 13.81 4.89
CA TRP A 220 -9.10 15.21 5.25
C TRP A 220 -7.76 15.82 5.64
N ILE A 221 -7.41 16.94 5.03
CA ILE A 221 -6.20 17.70 5.33
C ILE A 221 -6.61 19.01 6.00
N ARG A 222 -6.33 19.12 7.30
CA ARG A 222 -6.60 20.35 8.06
C ARG A 222 -5.63 21.45 7.64
N ASP A 223 -6.11 22.68 7.59
CA ASP A 223 -5.32 23.88 7.24
C ASP A 223 -4.66 23.83 5.85
N ALA A 224 -5.19 23.06 4.90
CA ALA A 224 -4.61 22.90 3.54
C ALA A 224 -4.37 24.24 2.80
N GLY A 225 -5.26 25.23 2.98
CA GLY A 225 -5.07 26.58 2.41
C GLY A 225 -3.81 27.27 2.96
N ARG A 226 -3.65 27.29 4.29
CA ARG A 226 -2.47 27.87 4.94
C ARG A 226 -1.19 27.08 4.64
N LEU A 227 -1.32 25.76 4.44
CA LEU A 227 -0.22 24.90 4.00
C LEU A 227 0.23 25.28 2.58
N ASN A 228 -0.71 25.44 1.64
CA ASN A 228 -0.41 25.95 0.29
C ASN A 228 0.27 27.32 0.34
N ASP A 229 -0.24 28.25 1.14
CA ASP A 229 0.35 29.60 1.26
C ASP A 229 1.77 29.55 1.83
N ALA A 230 2.03 28.68 2.80
CA ALA A 230 3.34 28.54 3.42
C ALA A 230 4.35 27.91 2.45
N LEU A 231 3.96 26.84 1.76
CA LEU A 231 4.84 26.15 0.80
C LEU A 231 5.10 27.01 -0.43
N ALA A 232 4.10 27.72 -0.96
CA ALA A 232 4.28 28.64 -2.08
C ALA A 232 5.29 29.75 -1.80
N ARG A 233 5.39 30.21 -0.55
CA ARG A 233 6.41 31.21 -0.15
C ARG A 233 7.83 30.65 -0.12
N VAL A 234 7.99 29.33 0.07
CA VAL A 234 9.29 28.66 0.17
C VAL A 234 9.76 28.18 -1.19
N THR A 235 8.88 27.54 -1.96
CA THR A 235 9.20 26.93 -3.26
C THR A 235 8.98 27.87 -4.44
N GLY A 236 8.27 28.98 -4.24
CA GLY A 236 7.85 29.89 -5.31
C GLY A 236 6.67 29.39 -6.15
N VAL A 237 6.18 28.16 -5.90
CA VAL A 237 5.07 27.54 -6.63
C VAL A 237 4.09 26.92 -5.64
N SER A 238 2.79 27.15 -5.85
CA SER A 238 1.77 26.51 -5.01
C SER A 238 1.69 25.01 -5.30
N PRO A 239 1.81 24.12 -4.29
CA PRO A 239 1.66 22.68 -4.48
C PRO A 239 0.19 22.26 -4.72
N ASN A 240 -0.75 23.20 -4.61
CA ASN A 240 -2.18 23.02 -4.88
C ASN A 240 -2.81 21.83 -4.13
N ILE A 241 -2.44 21.69 -2.85
CA ILE A 241 -2.88 20.63 -1.95
C ILE A 241 -4.39 20.76 -1.70
N ALA A 242 -5.12 19.68 -1.96
CA ALA A 242 -6.55 19.61 -1.72
C ALA A 242 -6.87 19.49 -0.22
N ARG A 243 -7.93 20.15 0.25
CA ARG A 243 -8.42 19.97 1.64
C ARG A 243 -8.99 18.59 1.93
N SER A 244 -9.36 17.83 0.89
CA SER A 244 -9.90 16.49 1.01
C SER A 244 -9.68 15.70 -0.28
N LEU A 245 -9.38 14.41 -0.12
CA LEU A 245 -9.33 13.43 -1.19
C LEU A 245 -10.34 12.33 -0.86
N ARG A 246 -11.00 11.77 -1.88
CA ARG A 246 -11.87 10.60 -1.71
C ARG A 246 -11.84 9.74 -2.95
N GLY A 247 -11.94 8.44 -2.76
CA GLY A 247 -11.99 7.47 -3.84
C GLY A 247 -12.65 6.19 -3.40
N PHE A 248 -13.16 5.45 -4.38
CA PHE A 248 -13.61 4.09 -4.18
C PHE A 248 -13.31 3.26 -5.43
N TYR A 249 -13.21 1.95 -5.23
CA TYR A 249 -13.20 1.01 -6.34
C TYR A 249 -13.99 -0.24 -5.98
N GLY A 250 -14.48 -0.91 -7.02
CA GLY A 250 -15.05 -2.24 -6.95
C GLY A 250 -14.41 -3.12 -8.01
N GLU A 251 -14.12 -4.36 -7.65
CA GLU A 251 -13.50 -5.33 -8.53
C GLU A 251 -14.19 -6.69 -8.39
N ALA A 252 -14.35 -7.37 -9.53
CA ALA A 252 -14.82 -8.74 -9.60
C ALA A 252 -13.93 -9.55 -10.56
N GLY A 253 -13.51 -10.72 -10.10
CA GLY A 253 -12.75 -11.71 -10.86
C GLY A 253 -13.50 -13.05 -10.88
N TYR A 254 -13.40 -13.78 -11.99
CA TYR A 254 -14.00 -15.10 -12.13
C TYR A 254 -13.01 -16.12 -12.71
N ARG A 255 -12.72 -17.16 -11.95
CA ARG A 255 -11.78 -18.21 -12.35
C ARG A 255 -12.41 -19.14 -13.40
N VAL A 256 -11.90 -19.07 -14.63
CA VAL A 256 -12.45 -19.85 -15.76
C VAL A 256 -11.99 -21.32 -15.75
N TRP A 257 -10.74 -21.61 -15.37
CA TRP A 257 -10.17 -22.97 -15.33
C TRP A 257 -9.91 -23.46 -13.90
N ALA A 258 -10.17 -24.75 -13.66
CA ALA A 258 -10.05 -25.36 -12.32
C ALA A 258 -8.62 -25.79 -11.96
N ASP A 259 -7.79 -26.17 -12.94
CA ASP A 259 -6.52 -26.89 -12.73
C ASP A 259 -5.26 -26.12 -13.19
N GLY A 260 -5.30 -24.79 -13.27
CA GLY A 260 -4.15 -23.95 -13.65
C GLY A 260 -4.08 -22.64 -12.85
N PRO A 261 -2.92 -21.94 -12.84
CA PRO A 261 -2.80 -20.63 -12.18
C PRO A 261 -3.87 -19.68 -12.73
N ALA A 262 -4.43 -18.85 -11.86
CA ALA A 262 -5.62 -18.06 -12.13
C ALA A 262 -5.45 -17.20 -13.40
N ARG A 263 -6.04 -17.64 -14.51
CA ARG A 263 -6.28 -16.77 -15.67
C ARG A 263 -7.55 -16.00 -15.38
N ASP A 264 -7.42 -14.91 -14.61
CA ASP A 264 -8.54 -14.08 -14.20
C ASP A 264 -8.79 -12.97 -15.23
N PRO A 265 -9.91 -13.01 -16.00
CA PRO A 265 -10.43 -11.82 -16.64
C PRO A 265 -11.02 -10.91 -15.57
N THR A 266 -10.45 -9.72 -15.40
CA THR A 266 -10.87 -8.78 -14.35
C THR A 266 -11.38 -7.48 -14.93
N ARG A 267 -12.50 -7.02 -14.38
CA ARG A 267 -13.11 -5.72 -14.68
C ARG A 267 -12.97 -4.85 -13.45
N ASN A 268 -12.14 -3.83 -13.57
CA ASN A 268 -11.91 -2.84 -12.53
C ASN A 268 -12.78 -1.61 -12.81
N PHE A 269 -13.64 -1.26 -11.84
CA PHE A 269 -14.37 0.00 -11.86
C PHE A 269 -13.84 0.89 -10.74
N ALA A 270 -13.16 1.97 -11.11
CA ALA A 270 -12.69 3.00 -10.18
C ALA A 270 -13.32 4.34 -10.56
N CYS A 271 -13.92 5.04 -9.58
CA CYS A 271 -14.41 6.39 -9.83
C CYS A 271 -13.96 7.41 -8.77
N ARG A 272 -13.49 8.56 -9.28
CA ARG A 272 -13.05 9.72 -8.52
C ARG A 272 -14.18 10.75 -8.46
N ARG A 273 -14.49 11.28 -7.27
CA ARG A 273 -15.40 12.43 -7.15
C ARG A 273 -14.72 13.57 -6.40
N GLY A 274 -13.79 14.25 -7.06
CA GLY A 274 -13.05 15.42 -6.54
C GLY A 274 -12.36 16.19 -7.65
N PHE A 275 -12.01 15.49 -8.73
CA PHE A 275 -11.74 16.01 -10.06
C PHE A 275 -12.30 14.96 -11.03
N SER A 276 -13.13 15.35 -11.98
CA SER A 276 -14.03 14.47 -12.76
C SER A 276 -13.32 13.54 -13.75
N ARG A 277 -12.94 12.32 -13.33
CA ARG A 277 -12.61 11.18 -14.23
C ARG A 277 -13.03 9.85 -13.57
N CYS A 278 -13.87 9.05 -14.24
CA CYS A 278 -13.99 7.61 -13.96
C CYS A 278 -13.21 6.86 -15.06
N SER A 279 -12.54 5.76 -14.72
CA SER A 279 -11.85 4.90 -15.68
C SER A 279 -12.33 3.46 -15.52
N SER A 280 -12.52 2.77 -16.65
CA SER A 280 -12.82 1.34 -16.71
C SER A 280 -11.69 0.64 -17.46
N SER A 281 -11.03 -0.30 -16.81
CA SER A 281 -9.98 -1.13 -17.42
C SER A 281 -10.36 -2.60 -17.35
N ILE A 282 -10.15 -3.30 -18.47
CA ILE A 282 -10.29 -4.75 -18.60
C ILE A 282 -8.86 -5.28 -18.70
N ALA A 283 -8.44 -6.12 -17.74
CA ALA A 283 -7.17 -6.83 -17.83
C ALA A 283 -7.44 -8.30 -18.20
N MET A 284 -6.80 -8.78 -19.27
CA MET A 284 -6.57 -10.21 -19.50
C MET A 284 -5.11 -10.47 -19.18
N LEU A 285 -4.84 -11.32 -18.18
CA LEU A 285 -3.49 -11.79 -17.88
C LEU A 285 -3.01 -12.72 -19.01
N GLY A 286 -2.10 -12.24 -19.86
CA GLY A 286 -1.34 -13.04 -20.83
C GLY A 286 0.05 -13.38 -20.29
N PHE A 287 0.49 -14.63 -20.42
CA PHE A 287 1.88 -15.03 -20.11
C PHE A 287 2.84 -14.60 -21.23
N PRO A 288 4.14 -14.41 -20.93
CA PRO A 288 5.19 -14.28 -21.93
C PRO A 288 5.38 -15.62 -22.67
N ALA A 289 5.65 -15.52 -23.96
CA ALA A 289 5.91 -16.67 -24.82
C ALA A 289 7.20 -17.39 -24.39
N SER A 290 7.13 -18.71 -24.20
CA SER A 290 8.29 -19.60 -24.42
C SER A 290 8.08 -20.35 -25.73
N PRO A 291 8.97 -20.22 -26.72
CA PRO A 291 8.99 -21.12 -27.86
C PRO A 291 9.84 -22.35 -27.50
N THR A 292 9.20 -23.49 -27.23
CA THR A 292 9.85 -24.79 -27.42
C THR A 292 9.97 -25.05 -28.92
N ILE A 293 11.18 -24.88 -29.45
CA ILE A 293 11.58 -25.38 -30.77
C ILE A 293 11.97 -26.86 -30.59
N PRO A 294 11.43 -27.82 -31.37
CA PRO A 294 11.89 -29.20 -31.35
C PRO A 294 13.20 -29.32 -32.14
N ILE A 295 14.26 -29.79 -31.48
CA ILE A 295 15.48 -30.25 -32.15
C ILE A 295 15.16 -31.63 -32.74
N LEU A 296 15.04 -31.72 -34.07
CA LEU A 296 15.16 -32.98 -34.80
C LEU A 296 16.61 -33.09 -35.29
N THR A 297 17.34 -34.06 -34.74
CA THR A 297 18.62 -34.55 -35.25
C THR A 297 18.41 -35.52 -36.40
N SER A 298 19.01 -35.28 -37.57
CA SER A 298 19.67 -36.32 -38.39
C SER A 298 20.34 -35.72 -39.63
N LEU A 299 21.66 -36.00 -39.74
CA LEU A 299 22.61 -35.80 -40.85
C LEU A 299 23.15 -34.38 -41.08
#